data_AF-A0A540LBC5-F1
#
_entry.id   AF-A0A540LBC5-F1
#
_cell.length_a   1.000
_cell.length_b   1.000
_cell.length_c   1.000
_cell.angle_alpha   90.00
_cell.angle_beta   90.00
_cell.angle_gamma   90.00
#
_symmetry.space_group_name_H-M   'P 1'
#
loop_
_entity.id
_entity.type
_entity.pdbx_description
1 polymer ?
#
loop_
_entity_poly.entity_id
_entity_poly.type
_entity_poly.pdbx_seq_one_letter_code
_entity_poly.pdbx_strand_id
1 'polypeptide(L)'
;MDKETEILSRLAANHLYLAQFEPLRAVLIALRARNPELALAVLQTIVAQSGRFENVLWSQSCPSPALLTYLSTVELLQFDNASSAWSFDPETLRLRAEFLLLVQQLIDRVSESLRKGFDLEGIEKEKEKEGLGESESFEERAELLEKSDDTSKDLRDGSGELDSCVKVLDRVLELGVKRLKPGSVAVESADADGGSGNEAPSAVPIEEGELMCLRSVVWEYRDVFEALCWNIQSQVRGWEGDDSSGLALTVRRDENAGETSEEDLKVLGLIQRSVQLAHLDAMKEGMKNGDVDGVVSRIRFLQLDYGVEENKYRMVLQDLLKMVSSGKEGYGDSWRDMREKLLGIYGAALASSSGRLVEMIHVMFSILLVIVSAWLILYWNFFLLGQ
;
A
#
# COMPACT_ATOMS: atom_id res chain seq x y z
N MET A 1 2.75 -28.69 -35.95
CA MET A 1 1.92 -27.55 -35.51
C MET A 1 1.11 -27.11 -36.72
N ASP A 2 -0.19 -26.84 -36.56
CA ASP A 2 -1.03 -26.37 -37.68
C ASP A 2 -0.63 -24.95 -38.11
N LYS A 3 -0.84 -24.61 -39.39
CA LYS A 3 -0.43 -23.32 -39.96
C LYS A 3 -1.15 -22.14 -39.30
N GLU A 4 -2.42 -22.32 -38.91
CA GLU A 4 -3.15 -21.27 -38.18
C GLU A 4 -2.55 -21.04 -36.79
N THR A 5 -2.21 -22.11 -36.08
CA THR A 5 -1.55 -22.04 -34.76
C THR A 5 -0.21 -21.29 -34.86
N GLU A 6 0.60 -21.57 -35.88
CA GLU A 6 1.87 -20.87 -36.10
C GLU A 6 1.67 -19.35 -36.30
N ILE A 7 0.66 -18.97 -37.10
CA ILE A 7 0.32 -17.57 -37.34
C ILE A 7 -0.14 -16.90 -36.04
N LEU A 8 -1.03 -17.56 -35.28
CA LEU A 8 -1.53 -17.04 -34.00
C LEU A 8 -0.40 -16.89 -32.98
N SER A 9 0.54 -17.84 -32.90
CA SER A 9 1.72 -17.74 -32.01
C SER A 9 2.60 -16.54 -32.37
N ARG A 10 2.87 -16.32 -33.66
CA ARG A 10 3.65 -15.15 -34.12
C ARG A 10 2.92 -13.83 -33.84
N LEU A 11 1.61 -13.81 -34.03
CA LEU A 11 0.78 -12.64 -33.75
C LEU A 11 0.75 -12.32 -32.24
N ALA A 12 0.65 -13.34 -31.39
CA ALA A 12 0.74 -13.20 -29.94
C ALA A 12 2.10 -12.61 -29.51
N ALA A 13 3.20 -13.15 -30.05
CA ALA A 13 4.54 -12.63 -29.78
C ALA A 13 4.68 -11.16 -30.19
N ASN A 14 4.14 -10.77 -31.36
CA ASN A 14 4.15 -9.38 -31.81
C ASN A 14 3.34 -8.44 -30.91
N HIS A 15 2.13 -8.83 -30.50
CA HIS A 15 1.33 -7.99 -29.61
C HIS A 15 1.88 -7.93 -28.18
N LEU A 16 2.54 -8.99 -27.71
CA LEU A 16 3.31 -8.97 -26.47
C LEU A 16 4.51 -8.01 -26.57
N TYR A 17 5.28 -8.08 -27.65
CA TYR A 17 6.38 -7.16 -27.94
C TYR A 17 5.95 -5.69 -27.95
N LEU A 18 4.75 -5.39 -28.47
CA LEU A 18 4.18 -4.04 -28.50
C LEU A 18 3.39 -3.65 -27.24
N ALA A 19 3.35 -4.51 -26.22
CA ALA A 19 2.53 -4.33 -25.02
C ALA A 19 1.05 -3.97 -25.33
N GLN A 20 0.46 -4.59 -26.34
CA GLN A 20 -0.92 -4.38 -26.76
C GLN A 20 -1.82 -5.47 -26.18
N PHE A 21 -2.26 -5.28 -24.93
CA PHE A 21 -2.94 -6.35 -24.21
C PHE A 21 -4.25 -6.81 -24.85
N GLU A 22 -5.15 -5.90 -25.25
CA GLU A 22 -6.44 -6.31 -25.86
C GLU A 22 -6.28 -7.11 -27.17
N PRO A 23 -5.41 -6.68 -28.12
CA PRO A 23 -5.06 -7.53 -29.26
C PRO A 23 -4.44 -8.87 -28.86
N LEU A 24 -3.49 -8.88 -27.91
CA LEU A 24 -2.89 -10.12 -27.41
C LEU A 24 -3.95 -11.06 -26.85
N ARG A 25 -4.87 -10.55 -26.03
CA ARG A 25 -6.00 -11.28 -25.45
C ARG A 25 -6.88 -11.91 -26.53
N ALA A 26 -7.26 -11.16 -27.56
CA ALA A 26 -8.05 -11.68 -28.67
C ALA A 26 -7.34 -12.85 -29.39
N VAL A 27 -6.02 -12.73 -29.60
CA VAL A 27 -5.20 -13.79 -30.18
C VAL A 27 -5.12 -15.01 -29.27
N LEU A 28 -4.97 -14.82 -27.96
CA LEU A 28 -4.93 -15.90 -26.99
C LEU A 28 -6.27 -16.63 -26.88
N ILE A 29 -7.41 -15.93 -27.00
CA ILE A 29 -8.74 -16.55 -27.06
C ILE A 29 -8.87 -17.40 -28.33
N ALA A 30 -8.44 -16.88 -29.49
CA ALA A 30 -8.45 -17.65 -30.74
C ALA A 30 -7.50 -18.86 -30.66
N LEU A 31 -6.33 -18.68 -30.05
CA LEU A 31 -5.37 -19.75 -29.82
C LEU A 31 -5.92 -20.81 -28.88
N ARG A 32 -6.63 -20.42 -27.82
CA ARG A 32 -7.27 -21.35 -26.87
C ARG A 32 -8.25 -22.30 -27.56
N ALA A 33 -9.00 -21.83 -28.55
CA ALA A 33 -9.94 -22.66 -29.31
C ALA A 33 -9.24 -23.68 -30.22
N ARG A 34 -8.00 -23.41 -30.65
CA ARG A 34 -7.22 -24.26 -31.57
C ARG A 34 -6.22 -25.16 -30.86
N ASN A 35 -5.51 -24.61 -29.88
CA ASN A 35 -4.50 -25.25 -29.07
C ASN A 35 -4.54 -24.66 -27.64
N PRO A 36 -5.38 -25.21 -26.75
CA PRO A 36 -5.55 -24.69 -25.39
C PRO A 36 -4.28 -24.84 -24.55
N GLU A 37 -3.48 -25.89 -24.76
CA GLU A 37 -2.22 -26.11 -24.04
C GLU A 37 -1.20 -25.01 -24.35
N LEU A 38 -1.10 -24.60 -25.62
CA LEU A 38 -0.19 -23.52 -26.01
C LEU A 38 -0.64 -22.16 -25.47
N ALA A 39 -1.95 -21.85 -25.53
CA ALA A 39 -2.48 -20.62 -24.95
C ALA A 39 -2.24 -20.56 -23.42
N LEU A 40 -2.46 -21.69 -22.73
CA LEU A 40 -2.16 -21.84 -21.31
C LEU A 40 -0.67 -21.62 -21.04
N ALA A 41 0.22 -22.27 -21.79
CA ALA A 41 1.67 -22.13 -21.61
C ALA A 41 2.17 -20.70 -21.81
N VAL A 42 1.63 -19.97 -22.80
CA VAL A 42 1.97 -18.56 -23.02
C VAL A 42 1.57 -17.70 -21.82
N LEU A 43 0.33 -17.85 -21.33
CA LEU A 43 -0.16 -17.10 -20.17
C LEU A 43 0.63 -17.45 -18.90
N GLN A 44 0.87 -18.73 -18.65
CA GLN A 44 1.68 -19.19 -17.52
C GLN A 44 3.10 -18.62 -17.57
N THR A 45 3.70 -18.55 -18.75
CA THR A 45 5.04 -17.96 -18.95
C THR A 45 5.05 -16.47 -18.62
N ILE A 46 4.07 -15.70 -19.12
CA ILE A 46 3.96 -14.27 -18.84
C ILE A 46 3.81 -14.03 -17.33
N VAL A 47 2.95 -14.79 -16.66
CA VAL A 47 2.73 -14.65 -15.21
C VAL A 47 3.96 -15.10 -14.41
N ALA A 48 4.58 -16.22 -14.76
CA ALA A 48 5.79 -16.72 -14.09
C ALA A 48 6.97 -15.76 -14.19
N GLN A 49 7.09 -15.02 -15.30
CA GLN A 49 8.10 -13.98 -15.49
C GLN A 49 7.67 -12.61 -14.93
N SER A 50 6.52 -12.51 -14.26
CA SER A 50 5.97 -11.24 -13.78
C SER A 50 5.90 -10.17 -14.89
N GLY A 51 5.60 -10.59 -16.12
CA GLY A 51 5.52 -9.73 -17.29
C GLY A 51 6.85 -9.07 -17.69
N ARG A 52 7.98 -9.46 -17.07
CA ARG A 52 9.28 -8.86 -17.30
C ARG A 52 9.99 -9.56 -18.47
N PHE A 53 9.93 -8.90 -19.62
CA PHE A 53 10.62 -9.32 -20.84
C PHE A 53 11.55 -8.21 -21.31
N GLU A 54 12.77 -8.55 -21.73
CA GLU A 54 13.82 -7.56 -22.06
C GLU A 54 13.49 -6.67 -23.26
N ASN A 55 12.64 -7.14 -24.18
CA ASN A 55 12.39 -6.49 -25.46
C ASN A 55 10.96 -5.96 -25.63
N VAL A 56 10.22 -5.70 -24.55
CA VAL A 56 8.85 -5.19 -24.67
C VAL A 56 8.83 -3.67 -24.78
N LEU A 57 8.16 -3.16 -25.82
CA LEU A 57 7.85 -1.75 -26.01
C LEU A 57 6.57 -1.42 -25.24
N TRP A 58 6.71 -0.97 -24.00
CA TRP A 58 5.58 -0.57 -23.16
C TRP A 58 4.73 0.50 -23.83
N SER A 59 3.41 0.31 -23.78
CA SER A 59 2.43 1.15 -24.48
C SER A 59 1.48 1.81 -23.49
N GLN A 60 0.69 2.79 -23.93
CA GLN A 60 -0.35 3.37 -23.08
C GLN A 60 -1.41 2.35 -22.65
N SER A 61 -1.67 1.32 -23.47
CA SER A 61 -2.63 0.26 -23.16
C SER A 61 -2.11 -0.71 -22.11
N CYS A 62 -0.80 -0.85 -21.98
CA CYS A 62 -0.15 -1.65 -20.95
C CYS A 62 1.21 -1.02 -20.61
N PRO A 63 1.27 -0.10 -19.64
CA PRO A 63 2.47 0.71 -19.41
C PRO A 63 3.52 0.03 -18.53
N SER A 64 3.18 -1.08 -17.86
CA SER A 64 4.09 -1.73 -16.92
C SER A 64 4.01 -3.27 -16.96
N PRO A 65 5.12 -3.95 -16.58
CA PRO A 65 5.13 -5.41 -16.40
C PRO A 65 4.09 -5.90 -15.39
N ALA A 66 3.86 -5.15 -14.31
CA ALA A 66 2.90 -5.51 -13.27
C ALA A 66 1.46 -5.54 -13.80
N LEU A 67 1.08 -4.58 -14.65
CA LEU A 67 -0.24 -4.59 -15.29
C LEU A 67 -0.38 -5.75 -16.28
N LEU A 68 0.65 -6.00 -17.10
CA LEU A 68 0.66 -7.15 -18.01
C LEU A 68 0.47 -8.46 -17.25
N THR A 69 1.16 -8.60 -16.12
CA THR A 69 1.06 -9.76 -15.23
C THR A 69 -0.36 -9.93 -14.72
N TYR A 70 -0.94 -8.88 -14.13
CA TYR A 70 -2.27 -8.95 -13.55
C TYR A 70 -3.33 -9.29 -14.61
N LEU A 71 -3.32 -8.60 -15.75
CA LEU A 71 -4.27 -8.85 -16.82
C LEU A 71 -4.11 -10.27 -17.41
N SER A 72 -2.88 -10.73 -17.58
CA SER A 72 -2.60 -12.11 -18.02
C SER A 72 -3.05 -13.13 -16.98
N THR A 73 -2.92 -12.84 -15.69
CA THR A 73 -3.44 -13.70 -14.62
C THR A 73 -4.96 -13.80 -14.69
N VAL A 74 -5.69 -12.68 -14.90
CA VAL A 74 -7.16 -12.71 -15.04
C VAL A 74 -7.59 -13.59 -16.22
N GLU A 75 -6.90 -13.53 -17.36
CA GLU A 75 -7.19 -14.40 -18.50
C GLU A 75 -6.79 -15.86 -18.24
N LEU A 76 -5.66 -16.09 -17.56
CA LEU A 76 -5.20 -17.42 -17.17
C LEU A 76 -6.22 -18.13 -16.27
N LEU A 77 -6.83 -17.40 -15.34
CA LEU A 77 -7.84 -17.93 -14.40
C LEU A 77 -9.14 -18.39 -15.09
N GLN A 78 -9.33 -18.12 -16.37
CA GLN A 78 -10.44 -18.67 -17.14
C GLN A 78 -10.19 -20.13 -17.59
N PHE A 79 -9.00 -20.69 -17.35
CA PHE A 79 -8.66 -22.09 -17.62
C PHE A 79 -8.84 -22.93 -16.36
N ASP A 80 -9.34 -24.15 -16.49
CA ASP A 80 -9.55 -25.05 -15.35
C ASP A 80 -8.24 -25.43 -14.64
N ASN A 81 -7.12 -25.45 -15.37
CA ASN A 81 -5.79 -25.79 -14.87
C ASN A 81 -4.89 -24.54 -14.72
N ALA A 82 -5.47 -23.36 -14.49
CA ALA A 82 -4.77 -22.08 -14.45
C ALA A 82 -3.53 -22.09 -13.54
N SER A 83 -3.70 -22.56 -12.30
CA SER A 83 -2.65 -22.56 -11.29
C SER A 83 -1.79 -23.82 -11.29
N SER A 84 -1.89 -24.71 -12.30
CA SER A 84 -1.19 -26.01 -12.27
C SER A 84 0.33 -25.91 -12.20
N ALA A 85 0.91 -24.80 -12.67
CA ALA A 85 2.35 -24.54 -12.56
C ALA A 85 2.77 -24.09 -11.15
N TRP A 86 1.82 -23.66 -10.33
CA TRP A 86 2.03 -23.21 -8.97
C TRP A 86 1.47 -24.21 -7.96
N SER A 87 2.05 -24.19 -6.77
CA SER A 87 1.65 -25.02 -5.63
C SER A 87 0.59 -24.34 -4.75
N PHE A 88 -0.01 -23.25 -5.22
CA PHE A 88 -1.05 -22.50 -4.51
C PHE A 88 -2.29 -22.34 -5.38
N ASP A 89 -3.40 -22.02 -4.74
CA ASP A 89 -4.72 -21.97 -5.37
C ASP A 89 -4.87 -20.75 -6.33
N PRO A 90 -5.86 -20.78 -7.22
CA PRO A 90 -6.10 -19.71 -8.19
C PRO A 90 -6.32 -18.32 -7.57
N GLU A 91 -6.92 -18.25 -6.37
CA GLU A 91 -7.17 -16.99 -5.69
C GLU A 91 -5.87 -16.42 -5.11
N THR A 92 -5.02 -17.26 -4.53
CA THR A 92 -3.66 -16.85 -4.12
C THR A 92 -2.84 -16.35 -5.31
N LEU A 93 -2.94 -16.98 -6.49
CA LEU A 93 -2.29 -16.51 -7.71
C LEU A 93 -2.75 -15.10 -8.11
N ARG A 94 -4.07 -14.88 -8.08
CA ARG A 94 -4.67 -13.57 -8.35
C ARG A 94 -4.15 -12.51 -7.38
N LEU A 95 -4.15 -12.82 -6.08
CA LEU A 95 -3.70 -11.90 -5.04
C LEU A 95 -2.21 -11.56 -5.17
N ARG A 96 -1.34 -12.54 -5.49
CA ARG A 96 0.10 -12.29 -5.72
C ARG A 96 0.35 -11.42 -6.95
N ALA A 97 -0.43 -11.58 -8.03
CA ALA A 97 -0.34 -10.72 -9.19
C ALA A 97 -0.88 -9.30 -8.91
N GLU A 98 -1.98 -9.19 -8.18
CA GLU A 98 -2.55 -7.91 -7.74
C GLU A 98 -1.60 -7.14 -6.80
N PHE A 99 -0.88 -7.84 -5.93
CA PHE A 99 0.17 -7.26 -5.09
C PHE A 99 1.21 -6.49 -5.92
N LEU A 100 1.71 -7.09 -7.00
CA LEU A 100 2.66 -6.42 -7.90
C LEU A 100 2.06 -5.14 -8.51
N LEU A 101 0.79 -5.20 -8.91
CA LEU A 101 0.10 -4.05 -9.50
C LEU A 101 -0.04 -2.91 -8.49
N LEU A 102 -0.43 -3.20 -7.25
CA LEU A 102 -0.58 -2.19 -6.19
C LEU A 102 0.75 -1.53 -5.84
N VAL A 103 1.83 -2.32 -5.74
CA VAL A 103 3.18 -1.78 -5.46
C VAL A 103 3.69 -0.95 -6.64
N GLN A 104 3.51 -1.41 -7.89
CA GLN A 104 3.88 -0.63 -9.07
C GLN A 104 3.12 0.71 -9.13
N GLN A 105 1.83 0.73 -8.80
CA GLN A 105 1.05 1.97 -8.75
C GLN A 105 1.62 2.96 -7.72
N LEU A 106 2.11 2.48 -6.58
CA LEU A 106 2.78 3.32 -5.59
C LEU A 106 4.10 3.87 -6.15
N ILE A 107 4.93 3.02 -6.76
CA ILE A 107 6.21 3.43 -7.39
C ILE A 107 5.97 4.51 -8.44
N ASP A 108 5.00 4.32 -9.33
CA ASP A 108 4.70 5.26 -10.41
C ASP A 108 4.27 6.62 -9.87
N ARG A 109 3.40 6.64 -8.84
CA ARG A 109 2.90 7.87 -8.22
C ARG A 109 3.99 8.62 -7.44
N VAL A 110 4.82 7.90 -6.68
CA VAL A 110 5.95 8.49 -5.94
C VAL A 110 6.99 9.03 -6.92
N SER A 111 7.28 8.30 -8.00
CA SER A 111 8.22 8.73 -9.04
C SER A 111 7.71 9.96 -9.80
N GLU A 112 6.40 10.04 -10.06
CA GLU A 112 5.78 11.21 -10.68
C GLU A 112 5.86 12.43 -9.75
N SER A 113 5.65 12.24 -8.44
CA SER A 113 5.82 13.29 -7.43
C SER A 113 7.26 13.80 -7.38
N LEU A 114 8.24 12.88 -7.40
CA LEU A 114 9.67 13.20 -7.44
C LEU A 114 10.03 14.02 -8.69
N ARG A 115 9.50 13.66 -9.87
CA ARG A 115 9.73 14.42 -11.12
C ARG A 115 9.14 15.82 -11.06
N LYS A 116 7.91 15.97 -10.53
CA LYS A 116 7.28 17.29 -10.34
C LYS A 116 8.10 18.18 -9.42
N GLY A 117 8.74 17.61 -8.39
CA GLY A 117 9.68 18.34 -7.53
C GLY A 117 10.86 18.95 -8.30
N PHE A 118 11.47 18.18 -9.22
CA PHE A 118 12.58 18.67 -10.06
C PHE A 118 12.15 19.73 -11.09
N ASP A 119 10.97 19.57 -11.70
CA ASP A 119 10.47 20.53 -12.70
C ASP A 119 10.21 21.91 -12.07
N LEU A 120 9.72 21.97 -10.83
CA LEU A 120 9.53 23.22 -10.09
C LEU A 120 10.87 23.89 -9.75
N GLU A 121 11.87 23.12 -9.32
CA GLU A 121 13.22 23.61 -9.01
C GLU A 121 13.89 24.24 -10.26
N GLY A 122 13.66 23.68 -11.45
CA GLY A 122 14.15 24.24 -12.72
C GLY A 122 13.53 25.61 -13.04
N ILE A 123 12.21 25.75 -12.85
CA ILE A 123 11.47 26.99 -13.14
C ILE A 123 11.83 28.11 -12.15
N GLU A 124 12.05 27.80 -10.87
CA GLU A 124 12.48 28.79 -9.88
C GLU A 124 13.88 29.35 -10.21
N LYS A 125 14.82 28.49 -10.60
CA LYS A 125 16.18 28.89 -11.01
C LYS A 125 16.21 29.72 -12.30
N GLU A 126 15.24 29.55 -13.20
CA GLU A 126 15.12 30.38 -14.41
C GLU A 126 14.54 31.77 -14.09
N LYS A 127 13.54 31.86 -13.21
CA LYS A 127 12.97 33.14 -12.75
C LYS A 127 13.97 34.01 -12.00
N GLU A 128 14.86 33.41 -11.22
CA GLU A 128 15.94 34.15 -10.54
C GLU A 128 16.97 34.76 -11.51
N LYS A 129 17.17 34.15 -12.69
CA LYS A 129 18.08 34.68 -13.71
C LYS A 129 17.47 35.82 -14.52
N GLU A 130 16.14 35.86 -14.67
CA GLU A 130 15.43 36.89 -15.43
C GLU A 130 15.06 38.14 -14.60
N GLY A 131 15.15 38.08 -13.27
CA GLY A 131 14.80 39.17 -12.35
C GLY A 131 15.89 40.21 -12.04
N LEU A 132 17.06 40.16 -12.68
CA LEU A 132 18.14 41.13 -12.46
C LEU A 132 17.90 42.44 -13.25
N GLY A 133 16.82 43.14 -12.90
CA GLY A 133 16.51 44.50 -13.35
C GLY A 133 16.46 45.45 -12.15
N GLU A 134 17.55 46.18 -11.96
CA GLU A 134 17.77 47.37 -11.12
C GLU A 134 16.60 47.88 -10.24
N SER A 135 16.72 47.64 -8.92
CA SER A 135 16.66 48.65 -7.82
C SER A 135 15.93 48.15 -6.57
N GLU A 136 16.54 47.28 -5.77
CA GLU A 136 16.07 47.03 -4.39
C GLU A 136 17.24 46.98 -3.40
N SER A 137 16.97 47.49 -2.19
CA SER A 137 17.95 47.82 -1.18
C SER A 137 18.69 46.59 -0.65
N PHE A 138 19.95 46.77 -0.26
CA PHE A 138 20.89 45.70 0.12
C PHE A 138 20.46 44.89 1.36
N GLU A 139 19.49 45.38 2.13
CA GLU A 139 19.02 44.77 3.39
C GLU A 139 17.83 43.82 3.15
N GLU A 140 16.97 44.13 2.17
CA GLU A 140 15.83 43.29 1.76
C GLU A 140 16.29 42.06 0.95
N ARG A 141 17.43 42.17 0.26
CA ARG A 141 18.10 41.07 -0.46
C ARG A 141 18.67 40.01 0.47
N ALA A 142 19.08 40.38 1.68
CA ALA A 142 19.62 39.42 2.65
C ALA A 142 18.51 38.52 3.23
N GLU A 143 17.34 39.09 3.55
CA GLU A 143 16.19 38.32 4.05
C GLU A 143 15.55 37.41 2.97
N LEU A 144 15.58 37.82 1.69
CA LEU A 144 15.11 36.98 0.58
C LEU A 144 16.06 35.83 0.25
N LEU A 145 17.38 36.05 0.35
CA LEU A 145 18.39 34.99 0.19
C LEU A 145 18.36 33.98 1.33
N GLU A 146 18.11 34.42 2.56
CA GLU A 146 17.96 33.52 3.72
C GLU A 146 16.69 32.65 3.59
N LYS A 147 15.57 33.22 3.10
CA LYS A 147 14.34 32.47 2.80
C LYS A 147 14.48 31.52 1.60
N SER A 148 15.24 31.88 0.57
CA SER A 148 15.47 31.01 -0.60
C SER A 148 16.42 29.86 -0.28
N ASP A 149 17.42 30.08 0.58
CA ASP A 149 18.31 29.01 1.07
C ASP A 149 17.57 28.03 1.97
N ASP A 150 16.65 28.50 2.82
CA ASP A 150 15.79 27.62 3.63
C ASP A 150 14.81 26.81 2.75
N THR A 151 14.17 27.44 1.77
CA THR A 151 13.19 26.78 0.87
C THR A 151 13.86 25.77 -0.08
N SER A 152 15.02 26.10 -0.65
CA SER A 152 15.77 25.20 -1.53
C SER A 152 16.36 24.00 -0.79
N LYS A 153 16.68 24.16 0.49
CA LYS A 153 17.16 23.08 1.37
C LYS A 153 16.03 22.11 1.73
N ASP A 154 14.85 22.61 2.08
CA ASP A 154 13.67 21.78 2.37
C ASP A 154 13.24 20.93 1.16
N LEU A 155 13.29 21.50 -0.06
CA LEU A 155 12.99 20.77 -1.30
C LEU A 155 14.03 19.69 -1.62
N ARG A 156 15.32 19.97 -1.38
CA ARG A 156 16.40 19.01 -1.60
C ARG A 156 16.33 17.85 -0.62
N ASP A 157 16.00 18.11 0.64
CA ASP A 157 15.81 17.08 1.67
C ASP A 157 14.57 16.20 1.36
N GLY A 158 13.47 16.81 0.87
CA GLY A 158 12.28 16.07 0.43
C GLY A 158 12.50 15.18 -0.80
N SER A 159 13.35 15.60 -1.76
CA SER A 159 13.70 14.78 -2.93
C SER A 159 14.47 13.50 -2.55
N GLY A 160 15.33 13.59 -1.51
CA GLY A 160 16.05 12.44 -0.97
C GLY A 160 15.14 11.45 -0.24
N GLU A 161 14.11 11.95 0.46
CA GLU A 161 13.11 11.11 1.12
C GLU A 161 12.28 10.31 0.10
N LEU A 162 11.81 10.95 -0.97
CA LEU A 162 11.05 10.28 -2.04
C LEU A 162 11.91 9.25 -2.80
N ASP A 163 13.18 9.54 -3.08
CA ASP A 163 14.12 8.57 -3.66
C ASP A 163 14.31 7.33 -2.77
N SER A 164 14.39 7.53 -1.45
CA SER A 164 14.44 6.42 -0.50
C SER A 164 13.15 5.58 -0.49
N CYS A 165 11.99 6.23 -0.64
CA CYS A 165 10.70 5.56 -0.73
C CYS A 165 10.62 4.67 -1.98
N VAL A 166 11.05 5.17 -3.14
CA VAL A 166 11.07 4.40 -4.40
C VAL A 166 11.95 3.15 -4.24
N LYS A 167 13.16 3.29 -3.67
CA LYS A 167 14.06 2.16 -3.44
C LYS A 167 13.47 1.08 -2.53
N VAL A 168 12.75 1.48 -1.48
CA VAL A 168 12.05 0.54 -0.59
C VAL A 168 10.90 -0.15 -1.32
N LEU A 169 10.10 0.59 -2.08
CA LEU A 169 9.00 0.03 -2.87
C LEU A 169 9.49 -0.91 -3.97
N ASP A 170 10.62 -0.62 -4.62
CA ASP A 170 11.25 -1.52 -5.60
C ASP A 170 11.64 -2.86 -4.94
N ARG A 171 12.22 -2.83 -3.74
CA ARG A 171 12.53 -4.08 -2.98
C ARG A 171 11.26 -4.85 -2.60
N VAL A 172 10.17 -4.15 -2.25
CA VAL A 172 8.86 -4.77 -2.01
C VAL A 172 8.30 -5.39 -3.29
N LEU A 173 8.49 -4.74 -4.45
CA LEU A 173 8.10 -5.29 -5.74
C LEU A 173 8.89 -6.56 -6.07
N GLU A 174 10.21 -6.55 -5.87
CA GLU A 174 11.08 -7.73 -6.06
C GLU A 174 10.68 -8.90 -5.16
N LEU A 175 10.29 -8.63 -3.90
CA LEU A 175 9.73 -9.65 -3.02
C LEU A 175 8.48 -10.29 -3.63
N GLY A 176 7.57 -9.48 -4.19
CA GLY A 176 6.39 -9.97 -4.90
C GLY A 176 6.75 -10.84 -6.11
N VAL A 177 7.73 -10.40 -6.91
CA VAL A 177 8.18 -11.12 -8.13
C VAL A 177 8.77 -12.47 -7.75
N LYS A 178 9.62 -12.52 -6.73
CA LYS A 178 10.17 -13.76 -6.17
C LYS A 178 9.04 -14.71 -5.75
N ARG A 179 8.03 -14.21 -5.04
CA ARG A 179 6.89 -15.01 -4.56
C ARG A 179 5.94 -15.46 -5.68
N LEU A 180 5.90 -14.77 -6.81
CA LEU A 180 5.07 -15.18 -7.95
C LEU A 180 5.72 -16.29 -8.78
N LYS A 181 7.02 -16.53 -8.65
CA LYS A 181 7.70 -17.59 -9.42
C LYS A 181 7.16 -18.98 -9.06
N PRO A 182 6.98 -19.88 -10.05
CA PRO A 182 6.57 -21.26 -9.79
C PRO A 182 7.71 -22.04 -9.11
N GLY A 183 7.37 -22.88 -8.12
CA GLY A 183 8.36 -23.59 -7.27
C GLY A 183 9.17 -24.67 -7.99
N SER A 184 8.77 -25.11 -9.20
CA SER A 184 9.41 -26.21 -9.92
C SER A 184 10.05 -25.82 -11.26
N VAL A 185 10.02 -24.54 -11.65
CA VAL A 185 10.53 -24.12 -12.96
C VAL A 185 11.70 -23.16 -12.77
N ALA A 186 12.88 -23.75 -12.55
CA ALA A 186 14.07 -23.21 -13.18
C ALA A 186 13.82 -23.27 -14.70
N VAL A 187 13.27 -22.21 -15.27
CA VAL A 187 13.34 -22.02 -16.71
C VAL A 187 14.83 -21.78 -16.96
N GLU A 188 15.54 -22.84 -17.31
CA GLU A 188 16.82 -22.72 -17.99
C GLU A 188 16.54 -21.90 -19.24
N SER A 189 16.87 -20.61 -19.19
CA SER A 189 17.04 -19.82 -20.39
C SER A 189 18.16 -20.47 -21.17
N ALA A 190 17.79 -21.26 -22.19
CA ALA A 190 18.73 -21.78 -23.15
C ALA A 190 19.49 -20.60 -23.78
N ASP A 191 20.81 -20.70 -23.72
CA ASP A 191 21.83 -19.92 -24.40
C ASP A 191 22.21 -18.54 -23.82
N ALA A 192 23.08 -18.58 -22.80
CA ALA A 192 24.25 -17.70 -22.73
C ALA A 192 25.42 -18.44 -22.05
N ASP A 193 26.31 -19.01 -22.86
CA ASP A 193 27.63 -19.47 -22.43
C ASP A 193 28.48 -18.27 -21.98
N GLY A 194 29.14 -18.38 -20.82
CA GLY A 194 30.23 -17.49 -20.44
C GLY A 194 30.14 -16.81 -19.06
N GLY A 195 30.39 -17.56 -17.99
CA GLY A 195 31.22 -17.09 -16.87
C GLY A 195 30.61 -16.15 -15.82
N SER A 196 31.00 -16.44 -14.57
CA SER A 196 30.78 -15.67 -13.33
C SER A 196 29.43 -15.89 -12.67
N GLY A 197 29.46 -16.64 -11.56
CA GLY A 197 28.38 -16.68 -10.60
C GLY A 197 28.04 -15.28 -10.12
N ASN A 198 26.84 -14.83 -10.48
CA ASN A 198 26.08 -13.90 -9.68
C ASN A 198 24.87 -14.69 -9.18
N GLU A 199 25.05 -15.41 -8.08
CA GLU A 199 23.94 -15.52 -7.14
C GLU A 199 23.41 -14.09 -6.95
N ALA A 200 22.13 -13.86 -7.24
CA ALA A 200 21.50 -12.59 -6.92
C ALA A 200 21.91 -12.24 -5.48
N PRO A 201 22.42 -11.01 -5.22
CA PRO A 201 22.86 -10.65 -3.88
C PRO A 201 21.70 -11.01 -2.96
N SER A 202 21.96 -11.87 -1.97
CA SER A 202 21.01 -12.20 -0.90
C SER A 202 20.33 -10.89 -0.52
N ALA A 203 19.09 -10.73 -0.97
CA ALA A 203 18.45 -9.43 -0.92
C ALA A 203 18.34 -9.11 0.56
N VAL A 204 19.02 -8.04 0.98
CA VAL A 204 19.01 -7.61 2.38
C VAL A 204 17.55 -7.61 2.83
N PRO A 205 17.19 -8.26 3.95
CA PRO A 205 15.81 -8.27 4.40
C PRO A 205 15.35 -6.84 4.65
N ILE A 206 14.10 -6.54 4.29
CA ILE A 206 13.53 -5.21 4.52
C ILE A 206 13.28 -5.06 6.02
N GLU A 207 13.93 -4.08 6.63
CA GLU A 207 13.79 -3.82 8.07
C GLU A 207 12.65 -2.83 8.35
N GLU A 208 12.06 -2.91 9.56
CA GLU A 208 10.98 -1.98 9.99
C GLU A 208 11.42 -0.52 9.89
N GLY A 209 12.69 -0.23 10.19
CA GLY A 209 13.27 1.11 10.11
C GLY A 209 13.31 1.67 8.68
N GLU A 210 13.49 0.82 7.67
CA GLU A 210 13.50 1.25 6.26
C GLU A 210 12.09 1.63 5.79
N LEU A 211 11.07 0.88 6.22
CA LEU A 211 9.67 1.16 5.88
C LEU A 211 9.15 2.48 6.48
N MET A 212 9.88 3.08 7.41
CA MET A 212 9.51 4.35 8.03
C MET A 212 9.61 5.53 7.06
N CYS A 213 10.43 5.44 5.99
CA CYS A 213 10.44 6.48 4.95
C CYS A 213 9.07 6.60 4.25
N LEU A 214 8.28 5.52 4.20
CA LEU A 214 6.98 5.50 3.54
C LEU A 214 5.88 6.26 4.31
N ARG A 215 6.16 6.84 5.48
CA ARG A 215 5.16 7.52 6.32
C ARG A 215 4.42 8.63 5.57
N SER A 216 5.15 9.48 4.87
CA SER A 216 4.62 10.57 4.04
C SER A 216 3.83 10.02 2.85
N VAL A 217 4.34 8.98 2.20
CA VAL A 217 3.67 8.30 1.07
C VAL A 217 2.36 7.62 1.48
N VAL A 218 2.32 7.00 2.68
CA VAL A 218 1.11 6.41 3.26
C VAL A 218 0.07 7.49 3.53
N TRP A 219 0.49 8.71 3.91
CA TRP A 219 -0.42 9.84 4.08
C TRP A 219 -1.10 10.23 2.76
N GLU A 220 -0.37 10.25 1.65
CA GLU A 220 -0.86 10.70 0.35
C GLU A 220 -1.71 9.63 -0.37
N TYR A 221 -1.30 8.36 -0.31
CA TYR A 221 -1.89 7.27 -1.09
C TYR A 221 -2.60 6.21 -0.24
N ARG A 222 -3.35 6.67 0.78
CA ARG A 222 -4.01 5.83 1.80
C ARG A 222 -4.81 4.68 1.22
N ASP A 223 -5.65 4.95 0.22
CA ASP A 223 -6.55 3.93 -0.34
C ASP A 223 -5.77 2.82 -1.07
N VAL A 224 -4.60 3.12 -1.65
CA VAL A 224 -3.74 2.12 -2.30
C VAL A 224 -3.04 1.26 -1.25
N PHE A 225 -2.56 1.86 -0.15
CA PHE A 225 -2.01 1.11 0.97
C PHE A 225 -3.05 0.27 1.71
N GLU A 226 -4.29 0.75 1.82
CA GLU A 226 -5.40 -0.05 2.37
C GLU A 226 -5.65 -1.29 1.50
N ALA A 227 -5.75 -1.12 0.18
CA ALA A 227 -5.86 -2.23 -0.75
C ALA A 227 -4.67 -3.19 -0.66
N LEU A 228 -3.45 -2.67 -0.53
CA LEU A 228 -2.23 -3.47 -0.36
C LEU A 228 -2.27 -4.27 0.95
N CYS A 229 -2.63 -3.65 2.06
CA CYS A 229 -2.72 -4.33 3.35
C CYS A 229 -3.82 -5.39 3.36
N TRP A 230 -4.96 -5.13 2.73
CA TRP A 230 -6.03 -6.11 2.56
C TRP A 230 -5.59 -7.30 1.70
N ASN A 231 -4.91 -7.01 0.59
CA ASN A 231 -4.35 -8.02 -0.30
C ASN A 231 -3.33 -8.89 0.45
N ILE A 232 -2.40 -8.28 1.21
CA ILE A 232 -1.46 -9.01 2.08
C ILE A 232 -2.23 -9.88 3.08
N GLN A 233 -3.22 -9.31 3.79
CA GLN A 233 -3.99 -10.07 4.77
C GLN A 233 -4.66 -11.28 4.12
N SER A 234 -5.20 -11.13 2.91
CA SER A 234 -5.88 -12.20 2.19
C SER A 234 -4.91 -13.31 1.76
N GLN A 235 -3.65 -12.97 1.45
CA GLN A 235 -2.60 -13.96 1.15
C GLN A 235 -2.11 -14.71 2.40
N VAL A 236 -2.16 -14.06 3.58
CA VAL A 236 -1.67 -14.62 4.84
C VAL A 236 -2.78 -15.37 5.60
N ARG A 237 -4.05 -15.04 5.39
CA ARG A 237 -5.21 -15.79 5.96
C ARG A 237 -5.19 -17.23 5.44
N GLY A 238 -4.70 -18.15 6.28
CA GLY A 238 -4.44 -19.55 5.94
C GLY A 238 -3.05 -20.05 6.36
N TRP A 239 -2.13 -19.13 6.68
CA TRP A 239 -0.82 -19.41 7.29
C TRP A 239 -0.82 -19.40 8.81
N GLU A 240 -1.92 -18.97 9.43
CA GLU A 240 -2.21 -19.19 10.85
C GLU A 240 -2.37 -20.69 11.10
N GLY A 241 -1.23 -21.40 11.09
CA GLY A 241 -1.13 -22.71 11.68
C GLY A 241 -1.38 -22.57 13.17
N ASP A 242 -2.55 -23.00 13.62
CA ASP A 242 -2.83 -23.76 14.84
C ASP A 242 -2.26 -23.28 16.20
N ASP A 243 -1.70 -22.08 16.32
CA ASP A 243 -1.08 -21.62 17.57
C ASP A 243 -1.80 -20.45 18.26
N SER A 244 -2.90 -19.94 17.71
CA SER A 244 -3.70 -18.87 18.34
C SER A 244 -5.17 -19.20 18.62
N SER A 245 -5.64 -20.40 18.28
CA SER A 245 -6.89 -20.94 18.80
C SER A 245 -6.65 -22.33 19.38
N GLY A 246 -6.79 -22.49 20.70
CA GLY A 246 -6.68 -23.77 21.41
C GLY A 246 -7.84 -24.73 21.12
N LEU A 247 -8.12 -24.99 19.84
CA LEU A 247 -9.12 -25.95 19.35
C LEU A 247 -8.51 -26.71 18.18
N ALA A 248 -7.82 -27.80 18.51
CA ALA A 248 -7.26 -28.75 17.59
C ALA A 248 -8.36 -29.35 16.68
N LEU A 249 -8.34 -28.97 15.41
CA LEU A 249 -8.97 -29.73 14.33
C LEU A 249 -7.90 -29.97 13.27
N THR A 250 -7.34 -31.17 13.32
CA THR A 250 -6.32 -31.70 12.42
C THR A 250 -6.84 -31.77 10.98
N VAL A 251 -6.76 -30.65 10.25
CA VAL A 251 -6.83 -30.67 8.79
C VAL A 251 -5.42 -30.91 8.28
N ARG A 252 -5.23 -32.09 7.67
CA ARG A 252 -3.99 -32.54 7.03
C ARG A 252 -3.42 -31.42 6.17
N ARG A 253 -2.31 -30.85 6.61
CA ARG A 253 -1.47 -29.95 5.82
C ARG A 253 -0.93 -30.78 4.67
N ASP A 254 -1.28 -30.40 3.45
CA ASP A 254 -0.64 -30.93 2.25
C ASP A 254 0.82 -30.46 2.30
N GLU A 255 1.77 -31.40 2.35
CA GLU A 255 3.21 -31.15 2.43
C GLU A 255 3.76 -30.40 1.18
N ASN A 256 2.88 -30.07 0.24
CA ASN A 256 3.12 -29.36 -1.02
C ASN A 256 2.67 -27.89 -1.01
N ALA A 257 2.23 -27.31 0.11
CA ALA A 257 1.92 -25.88 0.16
C ALA A 257 3.20 -25.06 -0.08
N GLY A 258 3.34 -24.52 -1.29
CA GLY A 258 4.55 -23.83 -1.77
C GLY A 258 5.22 -22.96 -0.73
N GLU A 259 6.51 -23.22 -0.51
CA GLU A 259 7.39 -22.53 0.42
C GLU A 259 7.39 -21.01 0.16
N THR A 260 6.43 -20.30 0.75
CA THR A 260 6.62 -18.87 0.98
C THR A 260 7.55 -18.81 2.18
N SER A 261 8.73 -18.24 2.03
CA SER A 261 9.67 -18.22 3.16
C SER A 261 9.01 -17.54 4.37
N GLU A 262 9.22 -18.08 5.57
CA GLU A 262 8.77 -17.44 6.82
C GLU A 262 9.30 -15.99 6.89
N GLU A 263 10.46 -15.74 6.31
CA GLU A 263 11.06 -14.40 6.17
C GLU A 263 10.24 -13.48 5.26
N ASP A 264 9.75 -14.00 4.13
CA ASP A 264 8.92 -13.22 3.19
C ASP A 264 7.62 -12.78 3.88
N LEU A 265 7.03 -13.65 4.72
CA LEU A 265 5.82 -13.33 5.49
C LEU A 265 6.07 -12.34 6.61
N LYS A 266 7.23 -12.41 7.26
CA LYS A 266 7.65 -11.39 8.24
C LYS A 266 7.69 -10.02 7.58
N VAL A 267 8.27 -9.90 6.38
CA VAL A 267 8.31 -8.64 5.63
C VAL A 267 6.90 -8.14 5.29
N LEU A 268 5.99 -9.02 4.85
CA LEU A 268 4.59 -8.63 4.59
C LEU A 268 3.88 -8.10 5.85
N GLY A 269 4.10 -8.75 6.99
CA GLY A 269 3.59 -8.28 8.28
C GLY A 269 4.19 -6.94 8.69
N LEU A 270 5.48 -6.72 8.44
CA LEU A 270 6.15 -5.43 8.67
C LEU A 270 5.55 -4.30 7.81
N ILE A 271 5.18 -4.58 6.56
CA ILE A 271 4.49 -3.60 5.69
C ILE A 271 3.16 -3.17 6.33
N GLN A 272 2.31 -4.14 6.69
CA GLN A 272 1.02 -3.84 7.34
C GLN A 272 1.20 -3.06 8.65
N ARG A 273 2.16 -3.47 9.48
CA ARG A 273 2.47 -2.82 10.74
C ARG A 273 2.97 -1.38 10.53
N SER A 274 3.86 -1.15 9.57
CA SER A 274 4.38 0.19 9.24
C SER A 274 3.26 1.13 8.79
N VAL A 275 2.35 0.65 7.93
CA VAL A 275 1.18 1.43 7.49
C VAL A 275 0.31 1.85 8.69
N GLN A 276 0.04 0.94 9.62
CA GLN A 276 -0.74 1.27 10.82
C GLN A 276 -0.02 2.27 11.73
N LEU A 277 1.30 2.13 11.92
CA LEU A 277 2.09 3.10 12.69
C LEU A 277 2.06 4.48 12.03
N ALA A 278 2.16 4.55 10.70
CA ALA A 278 2.06 5.80 9.95
C ALA A 278 0.68 6.46 10.12
N HIS A 279 -0.42 5.69 10.10
CA HIS A 279 -1.74 6.23 10.40
C HIS A 279 -1.84 6.79 11.81
N LEU A 280 -1.35 6.06 12.82
CA LEU A 280 -1.38 6.49 14.22
C LEU A 280 -0.52 7.73 14.48
N ASP A 281 0.68 7.81 13.89
CA ASP A 281 1.55 8.97 14.07
C ASP A 281 0.98 10.20 13.36
N ALA A 282 0.42 10.05 12.17
CA ALA A 282 -0.31 11.10 11.49
C ALA A 282 -1.55 11.58 12.26
N MET A 283 -2.25 10.68 12.97
CA MET A 283 -3.33 11.09 13.89
C MET A 283 -2.79 11.93 15.05
N LYS A 284 -1.65 11.56 15.64
CA LYS A 284 -1.02 12.35 16.72
C LYS A 284 -0.60 13.74 16.23
N GLU A 285 -0.07 13.84 15.02
CA GLU A 285 0.30 15.12 14.40
C GLU A 285 -0.92 15.98 14.06
N GLY A 286 -1.95 15.38 13.45
CA GLY A 286 -3.21 16.08 13.17
C GLY A 286 -3.87 16.60 14.45
N MET A 287 -3.82 15.82 15.53
CA MET A 287 -4.25 16.25 16.87
C MET A 287 -3.46 17.48 17.36
N LYS A 288 -2.13 17.48 17.25
CA LYS A 288 -1.32 18.66 17.62
C LYS A 288 -1.68 19.91 16.81
N ASN A 289 -2.05 19.71 15.54
CA ASN A 289 -2.41 20.79 14.62
C ASN A 289 -3.88 21.25 14.77
N GLY A 290 -4.67 20.59 15.61
CA GLY A 290 -6.10 20.88 15.80
C GLY A 290 -7.00 20.41 14.64
N ASP A 291 -6.48 19.60 13.71
CA ASP A 291 -7.22 19.04 12.58
C ASP A 291 -8.02 17.81 13.01
N VAL A 292 -9.15 18.04 13.67
CA VAL A 292 -10.01 16.96 14.17
C VAL A 292 -10.61 16.15 13.01
N ASP A 293 -11.08 16.79 11.94
CA ASP A 293 -11.75 16.10 10.83
C ASP A 293 -10.78 15.22 10.05
N GLY A 294 -9.55 15.70 9.81
CA GLY A 294 -8.48 14.89 9.23
C GLY A 294 -8.13 13.68 10.09
N VAL A 295 -8.10 13.83 11.43
CA VAL A 295 -7.87 12.71 12.36
C VAL A 295 -9.03 11.71 12.35
N VAL A 296 -10.28 12.18 12.34
CA VAL A 296 -11.47 11.31 12.28
C VAL A 296 -11.50 10.50 10.99
N SER A 297 -11.16 11.10 9.85
CA SER A 297 -11.11 10.41 8.55
C SER A 297 -10.13 9.23 8.54
N ARG A 298 -9.14 9.23 9.43
CA ARG A 298 -8.10 8.19 9.50
C ARG A 298 -8.55 6.93 10.20
N ILE A 299 -9.58 7.01 11.04
CA ILE A 299 -10.06 5.87 11.84
C ILE A 299 -10.49 4.71 10.94
N ARG A 300 -11.05 5.00 9.76
CA ARG A 300 -11.50 3.97 8.80
C ARG A 300 -10.40 3.01 8.37
N PHE A 301 -9.15 3.48 8.34
CA PHE A 301 -7.99 2.70 7.89
C PHE A 301 -7.32 1.89 9.02
N LEU A 302 -7.76 2.04 10.27
CA LEU A 302 -7.15 1.36 11.40
C LEU A 302 -7.59 -0.12 11.44
N GLN A 303 -6.61 -1.02 11.58
CA GLN A 303 -6.81 -2.46 11.64
C GLN A 303 -5.98 -3.07 12.77
N LEU A 304 -6.65 -3.65 13.76
CA LEU A 304 -6.01 -4.16 14.97
C LEU A 304 -5.16 -5.43 14.74
N ASP A 305 -5.42 -6.17 13.66
CA ASP A 305 -4.78 -7.46 13.41
C ASP A 305 -3.47 -7.33 12.60
N TYR A 306 -3.02 -6.10 12.32
CA TYR A 306 -1.81 -5.81 11.54
C TYR A 306 -0.56 -5.66 12.41
N GLY A 307 -0.51 -6.39 13.52
CA GLY A 307 0.70 -6.54 14.34
C GLY A 307 1.08 -5.32 15.19
N VAL A 308 0.26 -4.28 15.30
CA VAL A 308 0.48 -3.17 16.27
C VAL A 308 -0.27 -3.47 17.57
N GLU A 309 0.36 -3.19 18.71
CA GLU A 309 -0.25 -3.40 20.03
C GLU A 309 -1.55 -2.60 20.22
N GLU A 310 -2.62 -3.25 20.70
CA GLU A 310 -3.93 -2.63 20.94
C GLU A 310 -3.84 -1.37 21.82
N ASN A 311 -2.94 -1.37 22.80
CA ASN A 311 -2.71 -0.22 23.69
C ASN A 311 -2.30 1.05 22.94
N LYS A 312 -1.54 0.93 21.83
CA LYS A 312 -1.13 2.09 21.02
C LYS A 312 -2.34 2.74 20.34
N TYR A 313 -3.25 1.93 19.78
CA TYR A 313 -4.51 2.44 19.23
C TYR A 313 -5.37 3.08 20.31
N ARG A 314 -5.52 2.41 21.46
CA ARG A 314 -6.31 2.89 22.59
C ARG A 314 -5.83 4.26 23.07
N MET A 315 -4.52 4.47 23.23
CA MET A 315 -3.96 5.76 23.65
C MET A 315 -4.31 6.88 22.67
N VAL A 316 -4.09 6.68 21.37
CA VAL A 316 -4.37 7.69 20.34
C VAL A 316 -5.86 8.04 20.28
N LEU A 317 -6.74 7.04 20.35
CA LEU A 317 -8.18 7.25 20.37
C LEU A 317 -8.65 7.94 21.65
N GLN A 318 -8.02 7.67 22.80
CA GLN A 318 -8.34 8.33 24.06
C GLN A 318 -7.97 9.81 24.01
N ASP A 319 -6.82 10.13 23.42
CA ASP A 319 -6.37 11.50 23.27
C ASP A 319 -7.27 12.28 22.28
N LEU A 320 -7.72 11.63 21.20
CA LEU A 320 -8.74 12.19 20.31
C LEU A 320 -10.05 12.49 21.06
N LEU A 321 -10.52 11.56 21.89
CA LEU A 321 -11.74 11.79 22.67
C LEU A 321 -11.60 12.91 23.69
N LYS A 322 -10.45 12.99 24.38
CA LYS A 322 -10.17 14.10 25.30
C LYS A 322 -10.17 15.43 24.55
N MET A 323 -9.58 15.49 23.37
CA MET A 323 -9.54 16.68 22.52
C MET A 323 -10.93 17.13 22.06
N VAL A 324 -11.78 16.20 21.65
CA VAL A 324 -13.17 16.50 21.28
C VAL A 324 -13.99 16.92 22.51
N SER A 325 -13.72 16.32 23.67
CA SER A 325 -14.44 16.57 24.92
C SER A 325 -14.01 17.85 25.64
N SER A 326 -12.82 18.38 25.37
CA SER A 326 -12.29 19.60 26.01
C SER A 326 -12.79 20.90 25.36
N GLY A 327 -13.75 20.82 24.43
CA GLY A 327 -14.38 21.97 23.78
C GLY A 327 -14.94 22.99 24.78
N LYS A 328 -14.53 24.26 24.61
CA LYS A 328 -14.72 25.39 25.53
C LYS A 328 -16.12 25.47 26.17
N GLU A 329 -16.09 25.76 27.47
CA GLU A 329 -17.18 26.11 28.38
C GLU A 329 -18.22 27.04 27.73
N GLY A 330 -19.26 26.47 27.13
CA GLY A 330 -20.33 27.23 26.48
C GLY A 330 -21.51 26.32 26.16
N TYR A 331 -22.52 26.30 27.02
CA TYR A 331 -23.70 25.46 26.81
C TYR A 331 -24.45 25.85 25.51
N GLY A 332 -24.76 24.88 24.65
CA GLY A 332 -25.49 25.09 23.40
C GLY A 332 -24.72 24.60 22.17
N ASP A 333 -23.98 25.49 21.52
CA ASP A 333 -23.32 25.21 20.24
C ASP A 333 -22.10 24.30 20.40
N SER A 334 -21.30 24.44 21.47
CA SER A 334 -20.16 23.54 21.71
C SER A 334 -20.57 22.09 22.01
N TRP A 335 -21.76 21.87 22.57
CA TRP A 335 -22.31 20.53 22.80
C TRP A 335 -22.77 19.86 21.50
N ARG A 336 -23.39 20.62 20.59
CA ARG A 336 -23.77 20.11 19.27
C ARG A 336 -22.53 19.71 18.46
N ASP A 337 -21.52 20.58 18.44
CA ASP A 337 -20.26 20.32 17.74
C ASP A 337 -19.53 19.09 18.33
N MET A 338 -19.50 18.97 19.65
CA MET A 338 -18.95 17.79 20.33
C MET A 338 -19.70 16.52 19.92
N ARG A 339 -21.03 16.55 19.93
CA ARG A 339 -21.87 15.40 19.52
C ARG A 339 -21.63 15.01 18.07
N GLU A 340 -21.55 15.98 17.17
CA GLU A 340 -21.29 15.74 15.75
C GLU A 340 -19.92 15.08 15.54
N LYS A 341 -18.87 15.57 16.22
CA LYS A 341 -17.53 14.98 16.18
C LYS A 341 -17.49 13.57 16.75
N LEU A 342 -18.17 13.30 17.86
CA LEU A 342 -18.29 11.95 18.43
C LEU A 342 -19.01 10.99 17.47
N LEU A 343 -20.07 11.45 16.81
CA LEU A 343 -20.75 10.68 15.77
C LEU A 343 -19.85 10.44 14.55
N GLY A 344 -19.03 11.42 14.17
CA GLY A 344 -18.02 11.27 13.13
C GLY A 344 -17.00 10.19 13.46
N ILE A 345 -16.48 10.17 14.69
CA ILE A 345 -15.56 9.13 15.18
C ILE A 345 -16.20 7.74 15.09
N TYR A 346 -17.44 7.61 15.57
CA TYR A 346 -18.15 6.32 15.54
C TYR A 346 -18.48 5.88 14.11
N GLY A 347 -18.90 6.82 13.25
CA GLY A 347 -19.15 6.57 11.84
C GLY A 347 -17.89 6.11 11.09
N ALA A 348 -16.74 6.73 11.36
CA ALA A 348 -15.47 6.33 10.78
C ALA A 348 -15.00 4.95 11.30
N ALA A 349 -15.30 4.61 12.54
CA ALA A 349 -15.05 3.28 13.09
C ALA A 349 -15.93 2.21 12.43
N LEU A 350 -17.21 2.51 12.19
CA LEU A 350 -18.11 1.60 11.46
C LEU A 350 -17.69 1.42 9.99
N ALA A 351 -17.05 2.43 9.41
CA ALA A 351 -16.48 2.34 8.07
C ALA A 351 -15.16 1.53 8.04
N SER A 352 -14.52 1.30 9.19
CA SER A 352 -13.41 0.35 9.28
C SER A 352 -13.94 -1.07 9.19
N SER A 353 -13.21 -1.94 8.50
CA SER A 353 -13.50 -3.38 8.48
C SER A 353 -13.19 -4.10 9.81
N SER A 354 -12.76 -3.39 10.86
CA SER A 354 -12.41 -3.95 12.17
C SER A 354 -13.55 -3.84 13.19
N GLY A 355 -14.28 -4.94 13.42
CA GLY A 355 -15.31 -4.99 14.47
C GLY A 355 -14.76 -4.72 15.88
N ARG A 356 -13.52 -5.17 16.15
CA ARG A 356 -12.82 -4.91 17.42
C ARG A 356 -12.52 -3.42 17.65
N LEU A 357 -12.28 -2.65 16.59
CA LEU A 357 -12.08 -1.20 16.68
C LEU A 357 -13.37 -0.51 17.13
N VAL A 358 -14.52 -0.94 16.59
CA VAL A 358 -15.84 -0.44 16.97
C VAL A 358 -16.13 -0.74 18.44
N GLU A 359 -15.86 -1.96 18.90
CA GLU A 359 -16.01 -2.34 20.31
C GLU A 359 -15.13 -1.48 21.23
N MET A 360 -13.86 -1.27 20.87
CA MET A 360 -12.94 -0.45 21.66
C MET A 360 -13.46 1.00 21.78
N ILE A 361 -13.90 1.61 20.69
CA ILE A 361 -14.46 2.98 20.70
C ILE A 361 -15.77 3.02 21.49
N HIS A 362 -16.62 2.00 21.37
CA HIS A 362 -17.88 1.91 22.10
C HIS A 362 -17.67 1.85 23.63
N VAL A 363 -16.69 1.06 24.10
CA VAL A 363 -16.32 0.99 25.52
C VAL A 363 -15.83 2.36 26.00
N MET A 364 -15.01 3.04 25.22
CA MET A 364 -14.48 4.36 25.56
C MET A 364 -15.59 5.42 25.64
N PHE A 365 -16.56 5.40 24.72
CA PHE A 365 -17.72 6.29 24.76
C PHE A 365 -18.60 6.03 25.97
N SER A 366 -18.81 4.76 26.32
CA SER A 366 -19.61 4.37 27.49
C SER A 366 -18.99 4.92 28.78
N ILE A 367 -17.67 4.82 28.92
CA ILE A 367 -16.94 5.38 30.06
C ILE A 367 -17.09 6.91 30.11
N LEU A 368 -16.96 7.60 28.98
CA LEU A 368 -17.15 9.05 28.89
C LEU A 368 -18.55 9.47 29.36
N LEU A 369 -19.59 8.77 28.92
CA LEU A 369 -20.98 9.08 29.25
C LEU A 369 -21.29 8.85 30.74
N VAL A 370 -20.69 7.83 31.36
CA VAL A 370 -20.76 7.61 32.81
C VAL A 370 -20.09 8.76 33.57
N ILE A 371 -18.91 9.22 33.11
CA ILE A 371 -18.20 10.33 33.77
C ILE A 371 -19.00 11.64 33.66
N VAL A 372 -19.56 11.95 32.48
CA VAL A 372 -20.37 13.16 32.27
C VAL A 372 -21.64 13.13 33.11
N SER A 373 -22.32 11.98 33.16
CA SER A 373 -23.54 11.85 33.98
C SER A 373 -23.25 11.96 35.48
N ALA A 374 -22.17 11.36 35.98
CA ALA A 374 -21.72 11.54 37.36
C ALA A 374 -21.37 13.00 37.68
N TRP A 375 -20.70 13.71 36.77
CA TRP A 375 -20.35 15.12 36.94
C TRP A 375 -21.59 16.02 36.98
N LEU A 376 -22.57 15.79 36.11
CA LEU A 376 -23.85 16.51 36.13
C LEU A 376 -24.65 16.25 37.42
N ILE A 377 -24.68 15.02 37.92
CA ILE A 377 -25.34 14.68 39.19
C ILE A 377 -24.65 15.39 40.36
N LEU A 378 -23.32 15.41 40.40
CA LEU A 378 -22.57 16.11 41.44
C LEU A 378 -22.76 17.64 41.37
N TYR A 379 -22.72 18.21 40.16
CA TYR A 379 -22.96 19.64 39.94
C TYR A 379 -24.38 20.05 40.36
N TRP A 380 -25.39 19.26 40.00
CA TRP A 380 -26.77 19.50 40.39
C TRP A 380 -26.95 19.38 41.91
N ASN A 381 -26.37 18.37 42.55
CA ASN A 381 -26.42 18.24 44.01
C ASN A 381 -25.72 19.41 44.71
N PHE A 382 -24.58 19.87 44.20
CA PHE A 382 -23.88 21.02 44.78
C PHE A 382 -24.66 22.33 44.61
N PHE A 383 -25.36 22.50 43.47
CA PHE A 383 -26.25 23.64 43.23
C PHE A 383 -27.50 23.60 44.13
N LEU A 384 -28.07 22.43 44.37
CA LEU A 384 -29.22 22.25 45.27
C LEU A 384 -28.87 22.37 46.77
N LEU A 385 -27.64 22.02 47.17
CA LEU A 385 -27.17 22.18 48.57
C LEU A 385 -26.64 23.58 48.89
N GLY A 386 -26.46 24.43 47.88
CA GLY A 386 -26.02 25.83 48.02
C GLY A 386 -27.15 26.87 48.03
N GLN A 387 -28.41 26.46 47.86
CA GLN A 387 -29.62 27.24 48.15
C GLN A 387 -30.22 26.76 49.47
#